data_AF-A0A7J6FRK2-F1
#
_entry.id   AF-A0A7J6FRK2-F1
#
_cell.length_a   1.000
_cell.length_b   1.000
_cell.length_c   1.000
_cell.angle_alpha   90.00
_cell.angle_beta   90.00
_cell.angle_gamma   90.00
#
_symmetry.space_group_name_H-M   'P 1'
#
loop_
_entity.id
_entity.type
_entity.pdbx_description
1 polymer ?
#
loop_
_entity_poly.entity_id
_entity_poly.type
_entity_poly.pdbx_seq_one_letter_code
_entity_poly.pdbx_strand_id
1 'polypeptide(L)'
;MGMMRMRKAWAVVMVVMCAVIVGASAQSASNVRATYHLYNPQDNNWDLLKVSAFCATWDADKPLAWRQKYGWTAFCGPVGPRGQEACGKCLRIDTNKEGVARGHLMVNYDFVNCGD
;
A
#
# COMPACT_ATOMS: atom_id res chain seq x y z
N MET A 1 -6.41 36.79 -40.48
CA MET A 1 -5.62 36.76 -39.22
C MET A 1 -6.35 36.05 -38.05
N GLY A 2 -7.27 35.09 -38.30
CA GLY A 2 -8.08 34.46 -37.23
C GLY A 2 -7.76 32.99 -36.89
N MET A 3 -7.07 32.26 -37.78
CA MET A 3 -6.89 30.80 -37.63
C MET A 3 -5.65 30.39 -36.81
N MET A 4 -4.67 31.30 -36.63
CA MET A 4 -3.38 30.99 -35.97
C MET A 4 -3.38 31.17 -34.45
N ARG A 5 -4.29 31.99 -33.90
CA ARG A 5 -4.43 32.17 -32.44
C ARG A 5 -5.08 30.96 -31.75
N MET A 6 -5.99 30.26 -32.44
CA MET A 6 -6.71 29.10 -31.92
C MET A 6 -5.80 27.88 -31.71
N ARG A 7 -4.84 27.64 -32.62
CA ARG A 7 -3.92 26.49 -32.58
C ARG A 7 -2.91 26.56 -31.44
N LYS A 8 -2.43 27.77 -31.09
CA LYS A 8 -1.48 27.99 -30.00
C LYS A 8 -2.15 27.88 -28.62
N ALA A 9 -3.36 28.41 -28.47
CA ALA A 9 -4.13 28.28 -27.24
C ALA A 9 -4.47 26.81 -26.93
N TRP A 10 -4.82 26.03 -27.96
CA TRP A 10 -5.15 24.62 -27.79
C TRP A 10 -3.93 23.75 -27.43
N ALA A 11 -2.77 24.03 -28.02
CA ALA A 11 -1.52 23.37 -27.66
C ALA A 11 -1.11 23.66 -26.20
N VAL A 12 -1.27 24.91 -25.74
CA VAL A 12 -0.99 25.28 -24.34
C VAL A 12 -1.96 24.60 -23.37
N VAL A 13 -3.25 24.51 -23.70
CA VAL A 13 -4.25 23.83 -22.87
C VAL A 13 -3.97 22.32 -22.76
N MET A 14 -3.61 21.65 -23.86
CA MET A 14 -3.26 20.21 -23.84
C MET A 14 -1.98 19.93 -23.04
N VAL A 15 -0.96 20.79 -23.14
CA VAL A 15 0.28 20.67 -22.36
C VAL A 15 0.02 20.89 -20.86
N VAL A 16 -0.82 21.86 -20.51
CA VAL A 16 -1.22 22.11 -19.11
C VAL A 16 -2.05 20.94 -18.57
N MET A 17 -2.95 20.34 -19.35
CA MET A 17 -3.81 19.23 -18.91
C MET A 17 -3.03 17.93 -18.67
N CYS A 18 -1.98 17.64 -19.47
CA CYS A 18 -1.08 16.50 -19.24
C CYS A 18 -0.17 16.68 -18.00
N ALA A 19 0.08 17.92 -17.55
CA ALA A 19 1.01 18.19 -16.46
C ALA A 19 0.42 18.03 -15.05
N VAL A 20 -0.89 17.77 -14.90
CA VAL A 20 -1.57 17.78 -13.58
C VAL A 20 -2.09 16.42 -13.10
N ILE A 21 -1.77 15.32 -13.78
CA ILE A 21 -2.22 13.99 -13.32
C ILE A 21 -1.21 13.41 -12.33
N VAL A 22 -1.16 13.96 -11.11
CA VAL A 22 -0.61 13.24 -9.95
C VAL A 22 -1.69 12.30 -9.45
N GLY A 23 -1.95 11.23 -10.22
CA GLY A 23 -2.84 10.16 -9.80
C GLY A 23 -2.10 9.23 -8.85
N ALA A 24 -2.57 9.09 -7.60
CA ALA A 24 -2.18 7.96 -6.77
C ALA A 24 -2.62 6.68 -7.49
N SER A 25 -1.67 5.92 -8.03
CA SER A 25 -1.98 4.63 -8.62
C SER A 25 -2.45 3.70 -7.51
N ALA A 26 -3.72 3.30 -7.54
CA ALA A 26 -4.21 2.22 -6.69
C ALA A 26 -3.50 0.93 -7.10
N GLN A 27 -2.68 0.38 -6.21
CA GLN A 27 -1.90 -0.83 -6.45
C GLN A 27 -2.64 -2.03 -5.86
N SER A 28 -2.98 -3.00 -6.70
CA SER A 28 -3.76 -4.17 -6.32
C SER A 28 -3.28 -5.42 -7.05
N ALA A 29 -3.51 -6.58 -6.47
CA ALA A 29 -3.28 -7.88 -7.11
C ALA A 29 -4.30 -8.92 -6.65
N SER A 30 -4.47 -9.98 -7.45
CA SER A 30 -5.39 -11.08 -7.17
C SER A 30 -4.68 -12.43 -7.18
N ASN A 31 -5.26 -13.42 -6.50
CA ASN A 31 -4.73 -14.78 -6.40
C ASN A 31 -3.29 -14.84 -5.87
N VAL A 32 -2.98 -14.02 -4.88
CA VAL A 32 -1.65 -13.90 -4.28
C VAL A 32 -1.53 -14.82 -3.09
N ARG A 33 -0.44 -15.59 -3.01
CA ARG A 33 -0.16 -16.46 -1.87
C ARG A 33 0.26 -15.64 -0.63
N ALA A 34 -0.49 -15.76 0.45
CA ALA A 34 -0.26 -15.18 1.76
C ALA A 34 0.00 -16.30 2.77
N THR A 35 1.22 -16.48 3.23
CA THR A 35 1.56 -17.43 4.31
C THR A 35 1.48 -16.74 5.68
N TYR A 36 1.55 -17.52 6.75
CA TYR A 36 1.63 -16.97 8.11
C TYR A 36 3.08 -16.93 8.62
N HIS A 37 3.35 -15.96 9.48
CA HIS A 37 4.52 -15.93 10.35
C HIS A 37 4.06 -15.45 11.73
N LEU A 38 4.49 -16.14 12.78
CA LEU A 38 4.02 -15.90 14.14
C LEU A 38 4.82 -14.76 14.79
N TYR A 39 4.50 -13.53 14.41
CA TYR A 39 5.09 -12.33 15.05
C TYR A 39 4.58 -12.11 16.49
N ASN A 40 3.43 -12.67 16.86
CA ASN A 40 2.77 -12.54 18.16
C ASN A 40 2.85 -11.11 18.74
N PRO A 41 2.32 -10.11 18.05
CA PRO A 41 2.75 -8.76 18.34
C PRO A 41 2.05 -8.18 19.58
N GLN A 42 0.91 -8.74 20.03
CA GLN A 42 0.38 -8.54 21.39
C GLN A 42 1.42 -8.91 22.47
N ASP A 43 1.96 -10.13 22.41
CA ASP A 43 2.89 -10.67 23.41
C ASP A 43 4.22 -9.92 23.39
N ASN A 44 4.59 -9.41 22.20
CA ASN A 44 5.77 -8.58 22.01
C ASN A 44 5.53 -7.09 22.24
N ASN A 45 4.40 -6.68 22.85
CA ASN A 45 4.07 -5.29 23.15
C ASN A 45 4.09 -4.35 21.91
N TRP A 46 3.76 -4.93 20.75
CA TRP A 46 3.78 -4.33 19.43
C TRP A 46 5.14 -3.73 19.07
N ASP A 47 6.21 -4.27 19.64
CA ASP A 47 7.57 -3.81 19.41
C ASP A 47 8.16 -4.46 18.15
N LEU A 48 8.38 -3.65 17.12
CA LEU A 48 8.92 -4.08 15.84
C LEU A 48 10.35 -4.62 15.96
N LEU A 49 11.14 -4.13 16.94
CA LEU A 49 12.51 -4.58 17.16
C LEU A 49 12.53 -5.99 17.76
N LYS A 50 11.64 -6.30 18.71
CA LYS A 50 11.56 -7.63 19.35
C LYS A 50 11.31 -8.75 18.35
N VAL A 51 10.51 -8.48 17.33
CA VAL A 51 10.17 -9.47 16.32
C VAL A 51 11.11 -9.43 15.11
N SER A 52 12.17 -8.62 15.17
CA SER A 52 13.11 -8.40 14.06
C SER A 52 12.41 -8.05 12.74
N ALA A 53 11.36 -7.24 12.80
CA ALA A 53 10.67 -6.80 11.60
C ALA A 53 11.62 -5.93 10.77
N PHE A 54 11.71 -6.17 9.46
CA PHE A 54 12.58 -5.39 8.56
C PHE A 54 12.33 -3.87 8.67
N CYS A 55 11.06 -3.47 8.84
CA CYS A 55 10.67 -2.07 8.97
C CYS A 55 11.00 -1.44 10.33
N ALA A 56 11.51 -2.20 11.31
CA ALA A 56 11.86 -1.67 12.63
C ALA A 56 12.87 -0.52 12.55
N THR A 57 13.77 -0.54 11.56
CA THR A 57 14.74 0.54 11.30
C THR A 57 14.11 1.93 11.16
N TRP A 58 12.86 2.02 10.69
CA TRP A 58 12.19 3.30 10.41
C TRP A 58 10.90 3.49 11.19
N ASP A 59 10.22 2.40 11.57
CA ASP A 59 8.88 2.46 12.15
C ASP A 59 8.82 2.06 13.63
N ALA A 60 9.92 1.59 14.25
CA ALA A 60 9.92 1.12 15.64
C ALA A 60 9.46 2.18 16.64
N ASP A 61 9.87 3.44 16.43
CA ASP A 61 9.58 4.56 17.32
C ASP A 61 8.19 5.19 17.10
N LYS A 62 7.38 4.64 16.19
CA LYS A 62 6.01 5.13 15.99
C LYS A 62 5.17 4.94 17.26
N PRO A 63 4.18 5.81 17.50
CA PRO A 63 3.32 5.71 18.68
C PRO A 63 2.69 4.32 18.82
N LEU A 64 2.49 3.86 20.05
CA LEU A 64 1.88 2.55 20.31
C LEU A 64 0.51 2.41 19.61
N ALA A 65 -0.30 3.47 19.64
CA ALA A 65 -1.60 3.52 18.97
C ALA A 65 -1.49 3.24 17.46
N TRP A 66 -0.42 3.73 16.80
CA TRP A 66 -0.17 3.44 15.40
C TRP A 66 0.23 1.97 15.19
N ARG A 67 1.15 1.46 16.02
CA ARG A 67 1.66 0.08 15.94
C ARG A 67 0.57 -0.97 16.21
N GLN A 68 -0.43 -0.59 17.01
CA GLN A 68 -1.58 -1.42 17.39
C GLN A 68 -2.80 -1.30 16.48
N LYS A 69 -2.84 -0.30 15.60
CA LYS A 69 -4.06 0.06 14.85
C LYS A 69 -4.55 -1.07 13.94
N TYR A 70 -3.62 -1.81 13.35
CA TYR A 70 -3.89 -2.89 12.40
C TYR A 70 -2.99 -4.11 12.68
N GLY A 71 -3.42 -5.27 12.19
CA GLY A 71 -2.58 -6.47 12.19
C GLY A 71 -1.34 -6.32 11.31
N TRP A 72 -0.29 -7.06 11.62
CA TRP A 72 1.00 -6.97 10.92
C TRP A 72 1.14 -8.02 9.83
N THR A 73 1.81 -7.66 8.73
CA THR A 73 2.16 -8.58 7.66
C THR A 73 3.52 -8.24 7.07
N ALA A 74 4.26 -9.26 6.66
CA ALA A 74 5.33 -9.07 5.68
C ALA A 74 4.70 -8.88 4.28
N PHE A 75 5.36 -8.15 3.39
CA PHE A 75 4.88 -7.94 2.03
C PHE A 75 5.97 -8.16 0.99
N CYS A 76 5.67 -9.04 0.04
CA CYS A 76 6.48 -9.30 -1.15
C CYS A 76 5.61 -9.53 -2.40
N GLY A 77 4.37 -9.03 -2.39
CA GLY A 77 3.37 -9.26 -3.44
C GLY A 77 3.83 -8.77 -4.83
N PRO A 78 3.19 -9.23 -5.92
CA PRO A 78 3.64 -8.96 -7.30
C PRO A 78 3.44 -7.50 -7.75
N VAL A 79 2.52 -6.76 -7.14
CA VAL A 79 2.19 -5.37 -7.50
C VAL A 79 2.28 -4.46 -6.27
N GLY A 80 3.07 -3.40 -6.34
CA GLY A 80 3.26 -2.47 -5.23
C GLY A 80 4.73 -2.23 -4.87
N PRO A 81 5.00 -1.25 -4.00
CA PRO A 81 6.32 -1.04 -3.42
C PRO A 81 6.77 -2.26 -2.63
N ARG A 82 8.08 -2.48 -2.54
CA ARG A 82 8.67 -3.57 -1.74
C ARG A 82 9.83 -3.04 -0.91
N GLY A 83 10.21 -3.80 0.12
CA GLY A 83 11.27 -3.39 1.02
C GLY A 83 10.90 -2.10 1.76
N GLN A 84 11.83 -1.15 1.83
CA GLN A 84 11.68 0.07 2.61
C GLN A 84 10.47 0.91 2.16
N GLU A 85 10.21 1.02 0.86
CA GLU A 85 9.10 1.84 0.34
C GLU A 85 7.70 1.30 0.71
N ALA A 86 7.63 0.05 1.18
CA ALA A 86 6.40 -0.57 1.64
C ALA A 86 6.17 -0.42 3.15
N CYS A 87 7.21 -0.04 3.90
CA CYS A 87 7.12 0.08 5.36
C CYS A 87 6.05 1.09 5.79
N GLY A 88 5.25 0.70 6.77
CA GLY A 88 4.15 1.49 7.31
C GLY A 88 2.94 1.70 6.39
N LYS A 89 2.89 1.08 5.21
CA LYS A 89 1.71 1.14 4.32
C LYS A 89 0.65 0.11 4.72
N CYS A 90 -0.60 0.43 4.39
CA CYS A 90 -1.74 -0.43 4.71
C CYS A 90 -2.25 -1.20 3.49
N LEU A 91 -2.61 -2.46 3.74
CA LEU A 91 -3.22 -3.36 2.78
C LEU A 91 -4.62 -3.74 3.26
N ARG A 92 -5.60 -3.62 2.37
CA ARG A 92 -6.87 -4.31 2.52
C ARG A 92 -6.73 -5.67 1.87
N ILE A 93 -6.78 -6.74 2.66
CA ILE A 93 -6.58 -8.12 2.23
C ILE A 93 -7.93 -8.84 2.11
N ASP A 94 -7.98 -9.87 1.26
CA ASP A 94 -9.16 -10.69 0.98
C ASP A 94 -10.34 -9.87 0.43
N THR A 95 -10.04 -8.99 -0.52
CA THR A 95 -11.01 -8.03 -1.06
C THR A 95 -12.18 -8.67 -1.82
N ASN A 96 -12.01 -9.92 -2.31
CA ASN A 96 -13.08 -10.73 -2.88
C ASN A 96 -13.76 -11.67 -1.86
N LYS A 97 -13.29 -11.70 -0.60
CA LYS A 97 -13.83 -12.51 0.52
C LYS A 97 -13.79 -14.03 0.30
N GLU A 98 -12.95 -14.51 -0.61
CA GLU A 98 -12.85 -15.92 -0.93
C GLU A 98 -11.72 -16.62 -0.18
N GLY A 99 -10.67 -15.88 0.21
CA GLY A 99 -9.49 -16.43 0.87
C GLY A 99 -9.84 -17.03 2.23
N VAL A 100 -10.52 -16.26 3.09
CA VAL A 100 -11.00 -16.75 4.39
C VAL A 100 -12.02 -17.89 4.20
N ALA A 101 -12.96 -17.73 3.28
CA ALA A 101 -14.06 -18.68 3.08
C ALA A 101 -13.57 -20.07 2.63
N ARG A 102 -12.52 -20.13 1.82
CA ARG A 102 -12.00 -21.40 1.31
C ARG A 102 -10.88 -22.00 2.16
N GLY A 103 -10.49 -21.33 3.25
CA GLY A 103 -9.45 -21.80 4.17
C GLY A 103 -8.06 -21.88 3.54
N HIS A 104 -7.81 -21.17 2.43
CA HIS A 104 -6.51 -21.14 1.79
C HIS A 104 -5.92 -19.74 1.66
N LEU A 105 -4.60 -19.77 1.70
CA LEU A 105 -3.62 -18.68 1.62
C LEU A 105 -3.65 -17.90 0.30
N MET A 106 -4.71 -17.95 -0.53
CA MET A 106 -4.79 -17.16 -1.77
C MET A 106 -5.73 -15.99 -1.57
N VAL A 107 -5.21 -14.77 -1.66
CA VAL A 107 -5.95 -13.55 -1.35
C VAL A 107 -5.78 -12.50 -2.45
N ASN A 108 -6.77 -11.63 -2.55
CA ASN A 108 -6.66 -10.38 -3.29
C ASN A 108 -6.27 -9.27 -2.29
N TYR A 109 -5.50 -8.28 -2.72
CA TYR A 109 -5.19 -7.11 -1.89
C TYR A 109 -5.24 -5.80 -2.66
N ASP A 110 -5.51 -4.72 -1.93
CA ASP A 110 -5.40 -3.33 -2.37
C ASP A 110 -4.51 -2.55 -1.39
N PHE A 111 -3.60 -1.71 -1.90
CA PHE A 111 -2.99 -0.65 -1.09
C PHE A 111 -4.02 0.43 -0.79
N VAL A 112 -4.12 0.81 0.49
CA VAL A 112 -5.10 1.78 0.99
C VAL A 112 -4.44 2.78 1.93
N ASN A 113 -5.10 3.93 2.13
CA ASN A 113 -4.71 4.86 3.18
C ASN A 113 -4.99 4.24 4.56
N CYS A 114 -4.02 4.39 5.48
CA CYS A 114 -4.14 3.92 6.87
C CYS A 114 -5.09 4.76 7.73
N GLY A 115 -5.62 5.86 7.19
CA GLY A 115 -6.64 6.71 7.81
C GLY A 115 -6.22 7.28 9.17
N ASP A 116 -5.05 7.90 9.23
CA ASP A 116 -4.49 8.53 10.45
C ASP A 116 -5.49 9.43 11.19
#